data_AF-A0A930RI25-F1
#
_entry.id   AF-A0A930RI25-F1
#
_cell.length_a   1.000
_cell.length_b   1.000
_cell.length_c   1.000
_cell.angle_alpha   90.00
_cell.angle_beta   90.00
_cell.angle_gamma   90.00
#
_symmetry.space_group_name_H-M   'P 1'
#
loop_
_entity.id
_entity.type
_entity.pdbx_description
1 polymer ?
#
loop_
_entity_poly.entity_id
_entity_poly.type
_entity_poly.pdbx_seq_one_letter_code
_entity_poly.pdbx_strand_id
1 'polypeptide(L)'
;VPTEAQKHSAAHLIAALCTVYQLDPIWGVTVKGHRDFNATACPGRYLYAELPEIVEEARVYYGSDELQAERLRIMQQERAEQEQQRARMRARMEAAQNKNSRPSHPTPSAPNPPVQPAPEKPSLRPSKRPDLPKPGNLPTQRRIASN
;
A
#
# COMPACT_ATOMS: atom_id res chain seq x y z
N VAL A 1 18.29 -32.64 -11.85
CA VAL A 1 17.30 -31.70 -12.44
C VAL A 1 15.93 -32.06 -11.91
N PRO A 2 15.00 -31.09 -11.72
CA PRO A 2 13.66 -31.37 -11.20
C PRO A 2 12.89 -32.36 -12.08
N THR A 3 11.95 -33.09 -11.49
CA THR A 3 11.03 -33.94 -12.25
C THR A 3 9.98 -33.08 -12.97
N GLU A 4 9.36 -33.60 -14.02
CA GLU A 4 8.30 -32.89 -14.74
C GLU A 4 7.12 -32.51 -13.83
N ALA A 5 6.75 -33.40 -12.89
CA ALA A 5 5.73 -33.08 -11.89
C ALA A 5 6.12 -31.89 -10.99
N GLN A 6 7.42 -31.74 -10.65
CA GLN A 6 7.91 -30.59 -9.90
C GLN A 6 7.88 -29.31 -10.74
N LYS A 7 8.17 -29.39 -12.04
CA LYS A 7 8.10 -28.25 -12.97
C LYS A 7 6.65 -27.76 -13.12
N HIS A 8 5.71 -28.67 -13.40
CA HIS A 8 4.29 -28.33 -13.53
C HIS A 8 3.74 -27.76 -12.20
N SER A 9 4.13 -28.35 -11.06
CA SER A 9 3.74 -27.83 -9.74
C SER A 9 4.29 -26.41 -9.50
N ALA A 10 5.52 -26.13 -9.91
CA ALA A 10 6.09 -24.80 -9.83
C ALA A 10 5.36 -23.81 -10.76
N ALA A 11 5.05 -24.20 -12.01
CA ALA A 11 4.31 -23.39 -12.95
C ALA A 11 2.91 -23.02 -12.42
N HIS A 12 2.18 -24.00 -11.88
CA HIS A 12 0.90 -23.78 -11.21
C HIS A 12 1.00 -22.81 -10.02
N LEU A 13 2.02 -22.98 -9.17
CA LEU A 13 2.22 -22.10 -8.03
C LEU A 13 2.52 -20.66 -8.46
N ILE A 14 3.38 -20.48 -9.48
CA ILE A 14 3.67 -19.16 -10.05
C ILE A 14 2.37 -18.51 -10.55
N ALA A 15 1.56 -19.24 -11.31
CA ALA A 15 0.28 -18.75 -11.82
C ALA A 15 -0.67 -18.33 -10.69
N ALA A 16 -0.83 -19.17 -9.66
CA ALA A 16 -1.69 -18.89 -8.52
C ALA A 16 -1.25 -17.63 -7.75
N LEU A 17 0.05 -17.49 -7.47
CA LEU A 17 0.59 -16.28 -6.81
C LEU A 17 0.38 -15.03 -7.69
N CYS A 18 0.63 -15.13 -8.99
CA CYS A 18 0.41 -14.05 -9.94
C CYS A 18 -1.08 -13.65 -10.03
N THR A 19 -2.01 -14.60 -9.84
CA THR A 19 -3.44 -14.32 -9.72
C THR A 19 -3.77 -13.53 -8.46
N VAL A 20 -3.29 -13.99 -7.30
CA VAL A 20 -3.58 -13.34 -6.01
C VAL A 20 -3.02 -11.92 -5.95
N TYR A 21 -1.79 -11.72 -6.44
CA TYR A 21 -1.13 -10.42 -6.40
C TYR A 21 -1.37 -9.55 -7.64
N GLN A 22 -2.21 -10.01 -8.58
CA GLN A 22 -2.53 -9.30 -9.82
C GLN A 22 -1.27 -8.91 -10.62
N LEU A 23 -0.32 -9.84 -10.75
CA LEU A 23 0.93 -9.67 -11.49
C LEU A 23 0.93 -10.56 -12.74
N ASP A 24 1.56 -10.12 -13.82
CA ASP A 24 1.75 -10.98 -14.99
C ASP A 24 2.96 -11.91 -14.80
N PRO A 25 2.85 -13.22 -15.08
CA PRO A 25 3.98 -14.16 -14.96
C PRO A 25 4.96 -13.96 -16.13
N ILE A 26 5.94 -13.08 -15.93
CA ILE A 26 6.96 -12.73 -16.92
C ILE A 26 8.35 -13.09 -16.39
N TRP A 27 9.06 -13.99 -17.08
CA TRP A 27 10.44 -14.34 -16.74
C TRP A 27 11.36 -13.13 -16.88
N GLY A 28 12.27 -12.94 -15.92
CA GLY A 28 13.20 -11.81 -15.87
C GLY A 28 12.58 -10.48 -15.46
N VAL A 29 11.26 -10.40 -15.31
CA VAL A 29 10.54 -9.19 -14.86
C VAL A 29 9.87 -9.45 -13.52
N THR A 30 8.82 -10.27 -13.52
CA THR A 30 8.05 -10.65 -12.33
C THR A 30 8.63 -11.89 -11.65
N VAL A 31 8.98 -12.90 -12.45
CA VAL A 31 9.57 -14.15 -11.97
C VAL A 31 11.07 -14.15 -12.27
N LYS A 32 11.89 -14.38 -11.25
CA LYS A 32 13.35 -14.33 -11.32
C LYS A 32 13.95 -15.44 -10.48
N GLY A 33 15.17 -15.85 -10.83
CA GLY A 33 15.95 -16.77 -10.01
C GLY A 33 16.53 -16.05 -8.79
N HIS A 34 16.85 -16.80 -7.73
CA HIS A 34 17.45 -16.21 -6.53
C HIS A 34 18.80 -15.53 -6.82
N ARG A 35 19.58 -16.07 -7.77
CA ARG A 35 20.83 -15.46 -8.27
C ARG A 35 20.67 -14.07 -8.89
N ASP A 36 19.48 -13.69 -9.33
CA ASP A 36 19.26 -12.39 -9.97
C ASP A 36 19.24 -11.24 -8.95
N PHE A 37 19.13 -11.58 -7.66
CA PHE A 37 19.11 -10.63 -6.55
C PHE A 37 20.34 -10.71 -5.67
N ASN A 38 20.98 -11.87 -5.59
CA ASN A 38 22.07 -12.15 -4.65
C ASN A 38 23.23 -12.89 -5.33
N ALA A 39 24.44 -12.74 -4.78
CA ALA A 39 25.61 -13.53 -5.19
C ALA A 39 25.48 -14.98 -4.70
N THR A 40 24.65 -15.78 -5.38
CA THR A 40 24.37 -17.17 -5.04
C THR A 40 24.30 -18.05 -6.28
N ALA A 41 24.65 -19.33 -6.12
CA ALA A 41 24.47 -20.34 -7.16
C ALA A 41 23.01 -20.79 -7.32
N CYS A 42 22.15 -20.54 -6.32
CA CYS A 42 20.72 -20.90 -6.32
C CYS A 42 19.99 -20.21 -7.50
N PRO A 43 19.12 -20.90 -8.28
CA PRO A 43 18.56 -22.24 -8.07
C PRO A 43 19.35 -23.39 -8.73
N GLY A 44 20.65 -23.20 -8.94
CA GLY A 44 21.49 -24.11 -9.71
C GLY A 44 21.41 -23.83 -11.21
N ARG A 45 22.45 -24.20 -11.96
CA ARG A 45 22.59 -23.84 -13.39
C ARG A 45 21.49 -24.44 -14.27
N TYR A 46 21.06 -25.67 -14.00
CA TYR A 46 20.12 -26.39 -14.85
C TYR A 46 18.71 -25.87 -14.68
N LEU A 47 18.20 -25.81 -13.43
CA LEU A 47 16.88 -25.25 -13.18
C LEU A 47 16.81 -23.79 -13.63
N TYR A 48 17.85 -22.99 -13.39
CA TYR A 48 17.86 -21.61 -13.88
C TYR A 48 17.72 -21.49 -15.40
N ALA A 49 18.29 -22.43 -16.16
CA ALA A 49 18.13 -22.47 -17.62
C ALA A 49 16.73 -22.92 -18.06
N GLU A 50 16.03 -23.74 -17.26
CA GLU A 50 14.66 -24.21 -17.52
C GLU A 50 13.57 -23.22 -17.05
N LEU A 51 13.90 -22.25 -16.19
CA LEU A 51 12.92 -21.29 -15.65
C LEU A 51 12.13 -20.50 -16.71
N PRO A 52 12.70 -20.06 -17.85
CA PRO A 52 11.92 -19.43 -18.91
C PRO A 52 10.75 -20.30 -19.39
N GLU A 53 10.98 -21.61 -19.57
CA GLU A 53 9.96 -22.55 -20.04
C GLU A 53 8.90 -22.81 -18.97
N ILE A 54 9.31 -22.98 -17.72
CA ILE A 54 8.39 -23.14 -16.57
C ILE A 54 7.48 -21.91 -16.41
N VAL A 55 8.02 -20.71 -16.64
CA VAL A 55 7.23 -19.47 -16.57
C VAL A 55 6.28 -19.35 -17.77
N GLU A 56 6.66 -19.84 -18.95
CA GLU A 56 5.75 -19.91 -20.09
C GLU A 56 4.57 -20.86 -19.81
N GLU A 57 4.83 -22.01 -19.21
CA GLU A 57 3.78 -22.91 -18.73
C GLU A 57 2.90 -22.23 -17.67
N ALA A 58 3.49 -21.46 -16.76
CA ALA A 58 2.74 -20.67 -15.79
C ALA A 58 1.81 -19.64 -16.45
N ARG A 59 2.20 -19.04 -17.59
CA ARG A 59 1.32 -18.13 -18.36
C ARG A 59 0.09 -18.87 -18.89
N VAL A 60 0.25 -20.11 -19.35
CA VAL A 60 -0.88 -20.94 -19.80
C VAL A 60 -1.86 -21.17 -18.65
N TYR A 61 -1.36 -21.58 -17.48
CA TYR A 61 -2.21 -21.75 -16.29
C TYR A 61 -2.87 -20.44 -15.86
N TYR A 62 -2.11 -19.35 -15.83
CA TYR A 62 -2.60 -18.01 -15.47
C TYR A 62 -3.72 -17.53 -16.38
N GLY A 63 -3.69 -17.93 -17.66
CA GLY A 63 -4.72 -17.69 -18.64
C GLY A 63 -5.90 -18.67 -18.61
N SER A 64 -5.95 -19.63 -17.68
CA SER A 64 -7.10 -20.53 -17.55
C SER A 64 -8.35 -19.80 -17.05
N ASP A 65 -9.53 -20.27 -17.46
CA ASP A 65 -10.81 -19.69 -17.04
C ASP A 65 -10.98 -19.65 -15.52
N GLU A 66 -10.47 -20.68 -14.82
CA GLU A 66 -10.51 -20.76 -13.36
C GLU A 66 -9.73 -19.62 -12.70
N LEU A 67 -8.45 -19.42 -13.09
CA LEU A 67 -7.62 -18.37 -12.50
C LEU A 67 -8.02 -16.96 -12.98
N GLN A 68 -8.56 -16.83 -14.19
CA GLN A 68 -9.17 -15.58 -14.65
C GLN A 68 -10.39 -15.20 -13.82
N ALA A 69 -11.29 -16.16 -13.56
CA ALA A 69 -12.46 -15.93 -12.72
C ALA A 69 -12.06 -15.52 -11.30
N GLU A 70 -11.03 -16.15 -10.74
CA GLU A 70 -10.54 -15.80 -9.41
C GLU A 70 -9.93 -14.39 -9.35
N ARG A 71 -9.13 -14.00 -10.35
CA ARG A 71 -8.64 -12.62 -10.46
C ARG A 71 -9.78 -11.61 -10.47
N LEU A 72 -10.83 -11.89 -11.24
CA LEU A 72 -12.00 -11.02 -11.32
C LEU A 72 -12.71 -10.89 -9.96
N ARG A 73 -12.86 -12.01 -9.22
CA ARG A 73 -13.44 -11.99 -7.87
C ARG A 73 -12.62 -11.14 -6.91
N ILE A 74 -11.30 -11.30 -6.90
CA ILE A 74 -10.40 -10.51 -6.06
C ILE A 74 -10.56 -9.01 -6.36
N MET A 75 -10.52 -8.62 -7.64
CA MET A 75 -10.72 -7.21 -8.04
C MET A 75 -12.09 -6.66 -7.63
N GLN A 76 -13.16 -7.46 -7.78
CA GLN A 76 -14.50 -7.06 -7.38
C GLN A 76 -14.60 -6.86 -5.86
N GLN A 77 -14.00 -7.77 -5.09
CA GLN A 77 -13.98 -7.67 -3.64
C GLN A 77 -13.22 -6.42 -3.18
N GLU A 78 -12.01 -6.18 -3.70
CA GLU A 78 -11.21 -4.99 -3.38
C GLU A 78 -11.97 -3.69 -3.68
N ARG A 79 -12.68 -3.64 -4.82
CA ARG A 79 -13.51 -2.50 -5.19
C ARG A 79 -14.67 -2.30 -4.22
N ALA A 80 -15.38 -3.37 -3.86
CA ALA A 80 -16.49 -3.32 -2.92
C ALA A 80 -16.02 -2.84 -1.54
N GLU A 81 -14.87 -3.32 -1.08
CA GLU A 81 -14.24 -2.89 0.17
C GLU A 81 -13.86 -1.41 0.12
N GLN A 82 -13.26 -0.94 -0.99
CA GLN A 82 -12.91 0.47 -1.16
C GLN A 82 -14.15 1.39 -1.17
N GLU A 83 -15.22 0.97 -1.85
CA GLU A 83 -16.50 1.70 -1.88
C GLU A 83 -17.12 1.74 -0.48
N GLN A 84 -17.09 0.63 0.26
CA GLN A 84 -17.57 0.56 1.64
C GLN A 84 -16.74 1.47 2.56
N GLN A 85 -15.42 1.49 2.42
CA GLN A 85 -14.54 2.38 3.18
C GLN A 85 -14.85 3.85 2.88
N ARG A 86 -15.06 4.21 1.61
CA ARG A 86 -15.45 5.58 1.19
C ARG A 86 -16.82 5.97 1.73
N ALA A 87 -17.80 5.07 1.73
CA ALA A 87 -19.12 5.32 2.30
C ALA A 87 -19.05 5.55 3.82
N ARG A 88 -18.29 4.70 4.54
CA ARG A 88 -18.04 4.86 5.99
C ARG A 88 -17.36 6.18 6.32
N MET A 89 -16.38 6.60 5.51
CA MET A 89 -15.69 7.87 5.71
C MET A 89 -16.63 9.06 5.50
N ARG A 90 -17.49 9.03 4.47
CA ARG A 90 -18.50 10.07 4.22
C ARG A 90 -19.49 10.20 5.38
N ALA A 91 -20.08 9.09 5.81
CA ALA A 91 -21.01 9.09 6.95
C ALA A 91 -20.37 9.63 8.23
N ARG A 92 -19.09 9.32 8.48
CA ARG A 92 -18.34 9.88 9.62
C ARG A 92 -18.17 11.40 9.54
N MET A 93 -17.89 11.94 8.35
CA MET A 93 -17.77 13.39 8.14
C MET A 93 -19.11 14.10 8.34
N GLU A 94 -20.20 13.57 7.77
CA GLU A 94 -21.55 14.12 7.93
C GLU A 94 -22.00 14.10 9.40
N ALA A 95 -21.75 13.01 10.12
CA ALA A 95 -22.04 12.93 11.55
C ALA A 95 -21.24 13.95 12.37
N ALA A 96 -19.97 14.21 12.02
CA ALA A 96 -19.15 15.22 12.67
C ALA A 96 -19.65 16.65 12.38
N GLN A 97 -20.09 16.93 11.15
CA GLN A 97 -20.72 18.20 10.79
C GLN A 97 -22.03 18.40 11.56
N ASN A 98 -22.90 17.39 11.61
CA ASN A 98 -24.17 17.48 12.33
C ASN A 98 -23.97 17.76 13.83
N LYS A 99 -22.98 17.13 14.48
CA LYS A 99 -22.63 17.42 15.88
C LYS A 99 -22.12 18.85 16.09
N ASN A 100 -21.50 19.45 15.08
CA ASN A 100 -21.01 20.83 15.11
C ASN A 100 -22.09 21.85 14.69
N SER A 101 -23.30 21.41 14.30
CA SER A 101 -24.48 22.29 14.17
C SER A 101 -24.85 22.81 15.57
N ARG A 102 -24.23 23.93 15.94
CA ARG A 102 -24.46 24.63 17.21
C ARG A 102 -25.98 24.83 17.39
N PRO A 103 -26.57 24.56 18.58
CA PRO A 103 -27.91 25.05 18.87
C PRO A 103 -27.91 26.56 18.62
N SER A 104 -28.94 27.09 17.94
CA SER A 104 -29.18 28.52 17.88
C SER A 104 -29.24 29.03 19.33
N HIS A 105 -28.17 29.69 19.77
CA HIS A 105 -28.14 30.29 21.08
C HIS A 105 -29.23 31.36 21.08
N PRO A 106 -30.18 31.37 22.04
CA PRO A 106 -31.09 32.50 22.15
C PRO A 106 -30.22 33.74 22.35
N THR A 107 -30.48 34.76 21.55
CA THR A 107 -29.85 36.08 21.66
C THR A 107 -30.00 36.55 23.11
N PRO A 108 -28.91 36.87 23.84
CA PRO A 108 -29.04 37.42 25.18
C PRO A 108 -29.63 38.83 25.07
N SER A 109 -30.84 39.04 25.58
CA SER A 109 -31.52 40.35 25.58
C SER A 109 -30.95 41.36 26.59
N ALA A 110 -29.73 41.15 27.10
CA ALA A 110 -29.10 42.03 28.08
C ALA A 110 -27.80 42.63 27.51
N PRO A 111 -27.55 43.95 27.67
CA PRO A 111 -26.30 44.56 27.27
C PRO A 111 -25.14 43.90 28.06
N ASN A 112 -24.06 43.56 27.35
CA ASN A 112 -22.87 42.99 27.97
C ASN A 112 -22.36 43.91 29.09
N PRO A 113 -22.04 43.39 30.28
CA PRO A 113 -21.36 44.18 31.31
C PRO A 113 -19.99 44.65 30.78
N PRO A 114 -19.46 45.78 31.30
CA PRO A 114 -18.20 46.34 30.83
C PRO A 114 -17.07 45.32 30.95
N VAL A 115 -16.29 45.21 29.86
CA VAL A 115 -15.14 44.31 29.73
C VAL A 115 -14.14 44.62 30.84
N GLN A 116 -13.90 43.64 31.73
CA GLN A 116 -12.81 43.74 32.70
C GLN A 116 -11.46 43.68 31.97
N PRO A 117 -10.45 44.48 32.39
CA PRO A 117 -9.13 44.44 31.76
C PRO A 117 -8.51 43.04 31.88
N ALA A 118 -7.79 42.63 30.84
CA ALA A 118 -7.19 41.30 30.78
C ALA A 118 -6.24 41.05 31.97
N PRO A 119 -6.30 39.88 32.62
CA PRO A 119 -5.38 39.55 33.70
C PRO A 119 -3.94 39.51 33.19
N GLU A 120 -3.00 39.91 34.05
CA GLU A 120 -1.57 39.97 33.74
C GLU A 120 -1.07 38.58 33.29
N LYS A 121 -0.37 38.56 32.15
CA LYS A 121 0.15 37.32 31.57
C LYS A 121 1.17 36.71 32.54
N PRO A 122 1.04 35.41 32.91
CA PRO A 122 2.08 34.74 33.68
C PRO A 122 3.40 34.76 32.90
N SER A 123 4.51 35.15 33.55
CA SER A 123 5.83 35.15 32.93
C SER A 123 6.35 33.72 32.76
N LEU A 124 5.87 33.01 31.74
CA LEU A 124 6.42 31.73 31.32
C LEU A 124 7.74 32.01 30.58
N ARG A 125 8.87 31.72 31.23
CA ARG A 125 10.17 31.74 30.55
C ARG A 125 10.23 30.56 29.57
N PRO A 126 10.52 30.76 28.28
CA PRO A 126 10.70 29.65 27.35
C PRO A 126 11.92 28.84 27.77
N SER A 127 11.72 27.58 28.17
CA SER A 127 12.82 26.63 28.29
C SER A 127 13.42 26.37 26.91
N LYS A 128 14.75 26.42 26.80
CA LYS A 128 15.46 26.14 25.55
C LYS A 128 15.09 24.75 25.04
N ARG A 129 14.72 24.68 23.76
CA ARG A 129 14.52 23.42 23.02
C ARG A 129 15.83 22.62 23.07
N PRO A 130 15.83 21.35 23.52
CA PRO A 130 17.00 20.50 23.41
C PRO A 130 17.41 20.34 21.95
N ASP A 131 18.71 20.46 21.64
CA ASP A 131 19.23 20.30 20.29
C ASP A 131 18.99 18.88 19.78
N LEU A 132 18.26 18.77 18.66
CA LEU A 132 18.13 17.53 17.92
C LEU A 132 19.46 17.25 17.18
N PRO A 133 19.97 16.01 17.17
CA PRO A 133 21.11 15.65 16.33
C PRO A 133 20.77 15.91 14.86
N LYS A 134 21.67 16.61 14.16
CA LYS A 134 21.53 16.91 12.72
C LYS A 134 21.47 15.60 11.93
N PRO A 135 20.55 15.45 10.95
CA PRO A 135 20.56 14.29 10.07
C PRO A 135 21.84 14.32 9.23
N GLY A 136 22.75 13.39 9.51
CA GLY A 136 23.91 13.12 8.67
C GLY A 136 23.47 12.58 7.31
N ASN A 137 24.11 13.11 6.25
CA ASN A 137 24.05 12.73 4.84
C ASN A 137 23.17 11.50 4.50
N LEU A 138 21.91 11.75 4.17
CA LEU A 138 21.11 10.82 3.38
C LEU A 138 21.68 10.76 1.95
N PRO A 139 21.86 9.57 1.35
CA PRO A 139 22.33 9.48 -0.02
C PRO A 139 21.32 10.13 -0.98
N THR A 140 21.85 10.94 -1.90
CA THR A 140 21.14 11.65 -2.96
C THR A 140 20.12 10.74 -3.67
N GLN A 141 18.83 11.06 -3.54
CA GLN A 141 17.79 10.46 -4.37
C GLN A 141 18.09 10.79 -5.84
N ARG A 142 18.44 9.77 -6.63
CA ARG A 142 18.50 9.88 -8.08
C ARG A 142 17.08 10.10 -8.61
N ARG A 143 16.82 11.29 -9.16
CA ARG A 143 15.61 11.55 -9.94
C ARG A 143 15.61 10.64 -11.16
N ILE A 144 14.60 9.80 -11.29
CA ILE A 144 14.33 9.04 -12.51
C ILE A 144 13.69 10.03 -13.48
N ALA A 145 14.39 10.37 -14.57
CA ALA A 145 13.80 11.12 -15.67
C ALA A 145 12.86 10.19 -16.43
N SER A 146 11.62 10.62 -16.62
CA SER A 146 10.68 10.00 -17.55
C SER A 146 11.15 10.28 -18.98
N ASN A 147 11.30 9.21 -19.77
CA ASN A 147 11.12 9.18 -21.21
C ASN A 147 10.59 7.80 -21.58
#